data_AF-A0A631PEC3-F1
#
_entry.id   AF-A0A631PEC3-F1
#
_cell.length_a   1.000
_cell.length_b   1.000
_cell.length_c   1.000
_cell.angle_alpha   90.00
_cell.angle_beta   90.00
_cell.angle_gamma   90.00
#
_symmetry.space_group_name_H-M   'P 1'
#
loop_
_entity.id
_entity.type
_entity.pdbx_description
1 polymer ?
#
loop_
_entity_poly.entity_id
_entity_poly.type
_entity_poly.pdbx_seq_one_letter_code
_entity_poly.pdbx_strand_id
1 'polypeptide(L)'
;MANTTVLPGDVFEIDSTVADVHLISSLNRRKVIGRPTIYTVVDRATRMIVGLHVSLYHASWRAARQALANCFMPKKEYCRLFGISITDDDWPCSHIPLTLMCDNGEMIGLKPQEEMTPLTKLEFAPVGRGDRKSIVERCFGILNDEVIHRLIGTTRRGKIVKGEPTPQSRACLTIQEVTSLLIREILAHNQRTYEELAYINPLLIENDLVISPKNSWMISLKHGRFSARAVGADEVIARLLIPVNANITAGGIQYNNLFYECDPEIASGVRVFGRTTCEARIDDNCVDYIYVRFDKNSIFKKHYLLKKRDVFKGKAHLDTDVMADWVDTQKEINLFTLDSLSNINNKDEFNRKGNERLNEIYESRRVHGKDIKKNRKNELDSLGRTHVANGRSEPLLPSSSNVLLLPGREEKQRWLKGKKKTEDAE
;
A
#
# COMPACT_ATOMS: atom_id res chain seq x y z
N MET A 1 39.38 -13.89 10.79
CA MET A 1 39.09 -15.28 11.22
C MET A 1 37.67 -15.58 10.80
N ALA A 2 37.49 -16.48 9.82
CA ALA A 2 36.16 -16.90 9.39
C ALA A 2 35.46 -17.58 10.57
N ASN A 3 34.31 -17.04 10.98
CA ASN A 3 33.60 -17.52 12.16
C ASN A 3 32.82 -18.79 11.80
N THR A 4 33.47 -19.95 11.88
CA THR A 4 32.88 -21.28 11.64
C THR A 4 31.77 -21.67 12.63
N THR A 5 31.46 -20.82 13.62
CA THR A 5 30.38 -21.05 14.59
C THR A 5 29.03 -20.53 14.12
N VAL A 6 28.95 -19.68 13.09
CA VAL A 6 27.68 -19.10 12.61
C VAL A 6 27.11 -19.95 11.49
N LEU A 7 25.95 -20.55 11.73
CA LEU A 7 25.19 -21.31 10.75
C LEU A 7 24.33 -20.35 9.89
N PRO A 8 24.04 -20.73 8.64
CA PRO A 8 23.01 -20.06 7.85
C PRO A 8 21.69 -19.98 8.60
N GLY A 9 21.10 -18.79 8.64
CA GLY A 9 19.89 -18.53 9.41
C GLY A 9 20.10 -18.12 10.88
N ASP A 10 21.33 -18.12 11.41
CA ASP A 10 21.58 -17.62 12.76
C ASP A 10 21.36 -16.12 12.87
N VAL A 11 21.95 -15.37 11.93
CA VAL A 11 21.93 -13.91 11.96
C VAL A 11 21.63 -13.37 10.58
N PHE A 12 20.51 -12.65 10.45
CA PHE A 12 20.30 -11.76 9.32
C PHE A 12 20.63 -10.34 9.71
N GLU A 13 21.29 -9.62 8.82
CA GLU A 13 21.56 -8.19 8.95
C GLU A 13 20.61 -7.42 8.05
N ILE A 14 19.91 -6.44 8.60
CA ILE A 14 19.10 -5.49 7.83
C ILE A 14 19.75 -4.10 7.87
N ASP A 15 19.82 -3.47 6.71
CA ASP A 15 20.30 -2.11 6.57
C ASP A 15 19.46 -1.32 5.57
N SER A 16 19.41 0.00 5.79
CA SER A 16 18.75 0.94 4.89
C SER A 16 19.74 1.99 4.41
N THR A 17 19.69 2.33 3.13
CA THR A 17 20.53 3.41 2.59
C THR A 17 19.79 4.17 1.51
N VAL A 18 19.96 5.49 1.49
CA VAL A 18 19.41 6.35 0.45
C VAL A 18 20.22 6.16 -0.84
N ALA A 19 19.58 5.62 -1.89
CA ALA A 19 20.24 5.33 -3.15
C ALA A 19 20.70 6.61 -3.87
N ASP A 20 21.87 6.58 -4.50
CA ASP A 20 22.44 7.69 -5.26
C ASP A 20 21.78 7.87 -6.64
N VAL A 21 20.44 7.86 -6.73
CA VAL A 21 19.70 8.01 -8.00
C VAL A 21 18.41 8.79 -7.80
N HIS A 22 18.14 9.76 -8.68
CA HIS A 22 16.86 10.47 -8.71
C HIS A 22 15.84 9.72 -9.58
N LEU A 23 14.63 9.61 -9.08
CA LEU A 23 13.52 8.93 -9.75
C LEU A 23 12.50 9.92 -10.30
N ILE A 24 11.70 9.45 -11.24
CA ILE A 24 10.51 10.15 -11.76
C ILE A 24 9.21 9.44 -11.33
N SER A 25 8.11 10.18 -11.30
CA SER A 25 6.79 9.62 -10.98
C SER A 25 6.30 8.67 -12.09
N SER A 26 5.71 7.55 -11.68
CA SER A 26 5.05 6.61 -12.59
C SER A 26 3.77 7.20 -13.23
N LEU A 27 3.15 8.19 -12.58
CA LEU A 27 1.95 8.89 -13.03
C LEU A 27 2.28 10.09 -13.91
N ASN A 28 3.34 10.84 -13.56
CA ASN A 28 3.80 11.98 -14.34
C ASN A 28 5.32 11.93 -14.54
N ARG A 29 5.75 11.43 -15.69
CA ARG A 29 7.17 11.25 -16.03
C ARG A 29 7.99 12.54 -16.07
N ARG A 30 7.35 13.72 -16.09
CA ARG A 30 8.05 15.02 -16.01
C ARG A 30 8.40 15.42 -14.58
N LYS A 31 7.81 14.78 -13.57
CA LYS A 31 8.01 15.11 -12.15
C LYS A 31 9.10 14.21 -11.56
N VAL A 32 10.21 14.81 -11.17
CA VAL A 32 11.24 14.17 -10.35
C VAL A 32 10.72 14.05 -8.91
N ILE A 33 10.82 12.85 -8.32
CA ILE A 33 10.23 12.52 -7.01
C ILE A 33 11.28 12.27 -5.92
N GLY A 34 12.55 12.55 -6.21
CA GLY A 34 13.63 12.43 -5.24
C GLY A 34 14.35 11.08 -5.31
N ARG A 35 14.96 10.68 -4.20
CA ARG A 35 15.83 9.49 -4.10
C ARG A 35 15.17 8.43 -3.22
N PRO A 36 15.20 7.16 -3.60
CA PRO A 36 14.61 6.10 -2.79
C PRO A 36 15.54 5.69 -1.65
N THR A 37 14.97 5.14 -0.58
CA THR A 37 15.66 4.36 0.43
C THR A 37 15.56 2.88 0.08
N ILE A 38 16.69 2.21 -0.03
CA ILE A 38 16.80 0.78 -0.30
C ILE A 38 17.07 0.06 1.02
N TYR A 39 16.27 -0.96 1.29
CA TYR A 39 16.44 -1.91 2.37
C TYR A 39 16.98 -3.21 1.82
N THR A 40 18.05 -3.71 2.44
CA THR A 40 18.60 -5.02 2.13
C THR A 40 18.67 -5.86 3.39
N VAL A 41 18.34 -7.15 3.26
CA VAL A 41 18.49 -8.14 4.31
C VAL A 41 19.45 -9.22 3.82
N VAL A 42 20.49 -9.52 4.59
CA VAL A 42 21.56 -10.43 4.19
C VAL A 42 21.79 -11.48 5.27
N ASP A 43 21.92 -12.74 4.88
CA ASP A 43 22.35 -13.81 5.79
C ASP A 43 23.86 -13.73 6.02
N ARG A 44 24.26 -13.64 7.28
CA ARG A 44 25.65 -13.45 7.69
C ARG A 44 26.54 -14.61 7.26
N ALA A 45 26.07 -15.86 7.36
CA ALA A 45 26.92 -17.03 7.10
C ALA A 45 27.15 -17.27 5.60
N THR A 46 26.10 -17.16 4.78
CA THR A 46 26.13 -17.47 3.34
C THR A 46 26.41 -16.26 2.46
N ARG A 47 26.32 -15.04 3.00
CA ARG A 47 26.34 -13.77 2.25
C ARG A 47 25.19 -13.62 1.24
N MET A 48 24.19 -14.49 1.34
CA MET A 48 23.03 -14.46 0.46
C MET A 48 22.17 -13.26 0.82
N ILE A 49 21.75 -12.49 -0.19
CA ILE A 49 20.75 -11.45 0.00
C ILE A 49 19.41 -12.16 0.11
N VAL A 50 18.81 -12.07 1.28
CA VAL A 50 17.58 -12.79 1.65
C VAL A 50 16.33 -11.92 1.59
N GLY A 51 16.45 -10.59 1.50
CA GLY A 51 15.30 -9.70 1.35
C GLY A 51 15.65 -8.34 0.74
N LEU A 52 14.68 -7.72 0.09
CA LEU A 52 14.77 -6.40 -0.52
C LEU A 52 13.47 -5.62 -0.31
N HIS A 53 13.57 -4.32 -0.08
CA HIS A 53 12.48 -3.38 -0.34
C HIS A 53 13.04 -2.02 -0.77
N VAL A 54 12.35 -1.35 -1.70
CA VAL A 54 12.70 -0.01 -2.16
C VAL A 54 11.54 0.90 -1.85
N SER A 55 11.79 1.97 -1.12
CA SER A 55 10.79 2.89 -0.61
C SER A 55 11.11 4.32 -1.02
N LEU A 56 10.08 5.16 -1.23
CA LEU A 56 10.24 6.61 -1.36
C LEU A 56 10.11 7.33 -0.01
N TYR A 57 9.65 6.62 1.02
CA TYR A 57 9.72 7.10 2.39
C TYR A 57 11.15 7.01 2.90
N HIS A 58 11.50 7.94 3.78
CA HIS A 58 12.73 7.84 4.56
C HIS A 58 12.77 6.54 5.39
N ALA A 59 13.98 6.23 5.83
CA ALA A 59 14.31 5.30 6.90
C ALA A 59 13.19 5.22 7.96
N SER A 60 12.42 4.13 7.96
CA SER A 60 11.26 3.96 8.85
C SER A 60 10.84 2.50 9.02
N TRP A 61 10.22 2.20 10.17
CA TRP A 61 9.62 0.90 10.44
C TRP A 61 8.60 0.44 9.38
N ARG A 62 7.89 1.38 8.74
CA ARG A 62 6.95 1.07 7.64
C ARG A 62 7.65 0.43 6.45
N ALA A 63 8.85 0.89 6.10
CA ALA A 63 9.61 0.34 4.99
C ALA A 63 10.40 -0.92 5.42
N ALA A 64 10.98 -0.92 6.62
CA ALA A 64 11.70 -2.07 7.17
C ALA A 64 10.82 -3.33 7.24
N ARG A 65 9.57 -3.23 7.72
CA ARG A 65 8.64 -4.36 7.76
C ARG A 65 8.33 -4.94 6.38
N GLN A 66 8.34 -4.14 5.31
CA GLN A 66 8.12 -4.63 3.94
C GLN A 66 9.34 -5.41 3.44
N ALA A 67 10.55 -4.97 3.79
CA ALA A 67 11.78 -5.73 3.52
C ALA A 67 11.78 -7.08 4.26
N LEU A 68 11.31 -7.10 5.51
CA LEU A 68 11.19 -8.32 6.30
C LEU A 68 10.05 -9.23 5.80
N ALA A 69 8.91 -8.66 5.41
CA ALA A 69 7.82 -9.40 4.79
C ALA A 69 8.30 -10.07 3.49
N ASN A 70 9.05 -9.33 2.66
CA ASN A 70 9.73 -9.91 1.52
C ASN A 70 10.66 -11.05 1.97
N CYS A 71 11.56 -10.81 2.93
CA CYS A 71 12.52 -11.81 3.44
C CYS A 71 11.87 -13.13 3.90
N PHE A 72 10.72 -13.05 4.58
CA PHE A 72 10.09 -14.21 5.23
C PHE A 72 9.06 -14.93 4.34
N MET A 73 8.64 -14.34 3.21
CA MET A 73 7.72 -14.97 2.26
C MET A 73 8.44 -15.47 1.00
N PRO A 74 7.82 -16.36 0.21
CA PRO A 74 8.33 -16.73 -1.11
C PRO A 74 8.41 -15.53 -2.05
N LYS A 75 9.49 -15.46 -2.86
CA LYS A 75 9.83 -14.26 -3.65
C LYS A 75 9.16 -14.23 -5.02
N LYS A 76 8.52 -15.32 -5.42
CA LYS A 76 7.89 -15.47 -6.73
C LYS A 76 6.85 -14.39 -7.02
N GLU A 77 5.89 -14.19 -6.11
CA GLU A 77 4.88 -13.16 -6.29
C GLU A 77 5.46 -11.75 -6.22
N TYR A 78 6.42 -11.51 -5.33
CA TYR A 78 7.13 -10.24 -5.25
C TYR A 78 7.85 -9.90 -6.55
N CYS A 79 8.64 -10.83 -7.11
CA CYS A 79 9.36 -10.65 -8.37
C CYS A 79 8.39 -10.40 -9.55
N ARG A 80 7.23 -11.08 -9.55
CA ARG A 80 6.19 -10.91 -10.56
C ARG A 80 5.67 -9.47 -10.62
N LEU A 81 5.56 -8.77 -9.48
CA LEU A 81 5.17 -7.36 -9.43
C LEU A 81 6.13 -6.45 -10.23
N PHE A 82 7.39 -6.86 -10.35
CA PHE A 82 8.44 -6.11 -11.07
C PHE A 82 8.79 -6.74 -12.43
N GLY A 83 7.91 -7.57 -12.98
CA GLY A 83 8.04 -8.17 -14.30
C GLY A 83 9.12 -9.25 -14.41
N ILE A 84 9.43 -9.91 -13.29
CA ILE A 84 10.46 -10.96 -13.21
C ILE A 84 9.80 -12.28 -12.83
N SER A 85 10.00 -13.31 -13.66
CA SER A 85 9.53 -14.66 -13.39
C SER A 85 10.67 -15.48 -12.82
N ILE A 86 10.43 -16.10 -11.66
CA ILE A 86 11.36 -17.01 -10.99
C ILE A 86 10.63 -18.25 -10.47
N THR A 87 11.40 -19.30 -10.25
CA THR A 87 11.04 -20.45 -9.42
C THR A 87 11.44 -20.20 -7.96
N ASP A 88 10.93 -21.01 -7.04
CA ASP A 88 11.34 -20.90 -5.63
C ASP A 88 12.84 -21.24 -5.45
N ASP A 89 13.41 -22.06 -6.33
CA ASP A 89 14.84 -22.40 -6.32
C ASP A 89 15.74 -21.24 -6.73
N ASP A 90 15.26 -20.26 -7.51
CA ASP A 90 16.08 -19.12 -7.92
C ASP A 90 16.40 -18.19 -6.75
N TRP A 91 15.51 -18.10 -5.77
CA TRP A 91 15.70 -17.32 -4.54
C TRP A 91 15.15 -18.09 -3.31
N PRO A 92 15.83 -19.16 -2.88
CA PRO A 92 15.28 -20.23 -2.00
C PRO A 92 15.29 -19.87 -0.51
N CYS A 93 15.01 -18.61 -0.18
CA CYS A 93 14.99 -18.14 1.20
C CYS A 93 13.64 -17.49 1.54
N SER A 94 12.87 -18.15 2.39
CA SER A 94 11.62 -17.65 2.99
C SER A 94 11.55 -18.13 4.44
N HIS A 95 12.52 -17.68 5.24
CA HIS A 95 12.74 -18.17 6.60
C HIS A 95 12.97 -17.01 7.56
N ILE A 96 12.65 -17.24 8.82
CA ILE A 96 12.89 -16.30 9.93
C ILE A 96 14.17 -16.70 10.64
N PRO A 97 15.15 -15.79 10.79
CA PRO A 97 16.41 -16.09 11.44
C PRO A 97 16.23 -16.30 12.95
N LEU A 98 17.27 -16.82 13.60
CA LEU A 98 17.33 -16.84 15.07
C LEU A 98 17.45 -15.42 15.63
N THR A 99 18.31 -14.61 15.02
CA THR A 99 18.56 -13.22 15.38
C THR A 99 18.48 -12.32 14.15
N LEU A 100 17.77 -11.20 14.28
CA LEU A 100 17.79 -10.10 13.33
C LEU A 100 18.63 -8.97 13.91
N MET A 101 19.75 -8.70 13.26
CA MET A 101 20.69 -7.63 13.58
C MET A 101 20.29 -6.36 12.81
N CYS A 102 20.07 -5.26 13.53
CA CYS A 102 19.58 -4.01 12.94
C CYS A 102 20.26 -2.77 13.55
N ASP A 103 20.08 -1.63 12.87
CA ASP A 103 20.53 -0.34 13.39
C ASP A 103 19.58 0.27 14.41
N ASN A 104 20.16 1.12 15.23
CA ASN A 104 19.49 1.84 16.31
C ASN A 104 18.43 2.86 15.83
N GLY A 105 18.28 3.11 14.54
CA GLY A 105 17.32 4.12 14.07
C GLY A 105 15.90 3.58 14.03
N GLU A 106 15.62 2.82 12.98
CA GLU A 106 14.25 2.52 12.55
C GLU A 106 13.59 1.36 13.29
N MET A 107 14.44 0.50 13.87
CA MET A 107 14.03 -0.67 14.62
C MET A 107 14.01 -0.41 16.13
N ILE A 108 14.48 0.77 16.59
CA ILE A 108 14.32 1.21 17.97
C ILE A 108 12.93 1.78 18.15
N GLY A 109 12.04 0.95 18.68
CA GLY A 109 10.71 1.34 19.10
C GLY A 109 9.91 0.16 19.61
N LEU A 110 8.90 0.45 20.44
CA LEU A 110 8.01 -0.57 20.99
C LEU A 110 7.30 -1.37 19.89
N LYS A 111 6.82 -0.69 18.84
CA LYS A 111 6.11 -1.34 17.72
C LYS A 111 6.98 -2.35 16.95
N PRO A 112 8.20 -2.02 16.47
CA PRO A 112 9.11 -3.02 15.91
C PRO A 112 9.37 -4.19 16.86
N GLN A 113 9.60 -3.92 18.15
CA GLN A 113 9.87 -4.96 19.13
C GLN A 113 8.68 -5.89 19.35
N GLU A 114 7.47 -5.36 19.51
CA GLU A 114 6.23 -6.14 19.71
C GLU A 114 5.94 -7.07 18.53
N GLU A 115 6.11 -6.60 17.29
CA GLU A 115 5.84 -7.39 16.09
C GLU A 115 6.94 -8.43 15.81
N MET A 116 8.20 -8.11 16.13
CA MET A 116 9.34 -8.97 15.81
C MET A 116 9.70 -9.98 16.90
N THR A 117 9.50 -9.66 18.18
CA THR A 117 9.85 -10.56 19.30
C THR A 117 9.23 -11.96 19.18
N PRO A 118 7.96 -12.12 18.72
CA PRO A 118 7.39 -13.44 18.48
C PRO A 118 8.03 -14.19 17.29
N LEU A 119 8.69 -13.47 16.39
CA LEU A 119 9.27 -14.01 15.17
C LEU A 119 10.75 -14.38 15.36
N THR A 120 11.56 -13.43 15.85
CA THR A 120 13.02 -13.52 15.96
C THR A 120 13.51 -12.68 17.14
N LYS A 121 14.70 -13.01 17.66
CA LYS A 121 15.40 -12.12 18.57
C LYS A 121 15.85 -10.87 17.82
N LEU A 122 15.60 -9.68 18.37
CA LEU A 122 16.17 -8.43 17.85
C LEU A 122 17.48 -8.12 18.56
N GLU A 123 18.53 -7.88 17.78
CA GLU A 123 19.80 -7.36 18.28
C GLU A 123 20.16 -6.06 17.57
N PHE A 124 20.70 -5.12 18.35
CA PHE A 124 21.04 -3.80 17.90
C PHE A 124 22.56 -3.62 17.87
N ALA A 125 23.08 -2.97 16.82
CA ALA A 125 24.47 -2.59 16.77
C ALA A 125 24.78 -1.58 17.89
N PRO A 126 25.80 -1.82 18.76
CA PRO A 126 26.24 -0.82 19.70
C PRO A 126 26.65 0.46 18.96
N VAL A 127 26.38 1.62 19.56
CA VAL A 127 26.74 2.92 18.97
C VAL A 127 28.25 2.94 18.67
N GLY A 128 28.63 3.30 17.44
CA GLY A 128 30.03 3.37 17.00
C GLY A 128 30.68 2.02 16.65
N ARG A 129 29.91 0.92 16.59
CA ARG A 129 30.37 -0.43 16.19
C ARG A 129 29.74 -0.87 14.87
N GLY A 130 30.01 -0.13 13.80
CA GLY A 130 29.59 -0.47 12.42
C GLY A 130 30.20 -1.78 11.91
N ASP A 131 31.32 -2.24 12.52
CA ASP A 131 31.95 -3.53 12.24
C ASP A 131 30.98 -4.72 12.37
N ARG A 132 29.95 -4.60 13.23
CA ARG A 132 28.92 -5.64 13.42
C ARG A 132 27.88 -5.74 12.30
N LYS A 133 27.89 -4.85 11.31
CA LYS A 133 27.03 -4.87 10.10
C LYS A 133 27.84 -4.76 8.81
N SER A 134 29.13 -5.07 8.89
CA SER A 134 30.07 -4.97 7.77
C SER A 134 29.65 -5.78 6.54
N ILE A 135 28.82 -6.82 6.69
CA ILE A 135 28.41 -7.68 5.58
C ILE A 135 27.28 -7.05 4.79
N VAL A 136 26.21 -6.59 5.44
CA VAL A 136 25.12 -5.89 4.75
C VAL A 136 25.61 -4.57 4.14
N GLU A 137 26.48 -3.82 4.84
CA GLU A 137 27.07 -2.57 4.32
C GLU A 137 27.91 -2.83 3.05
N ARG A 138 28.74 -3.89 3.07
CA ARG A 138 29.53 -4.29 1.90
C ARG A 138 28.64 -4.73 0.75
N CYS A 139 27.59 -5.50 1.05
CA CYS A 139 26.63 -5.94 0.06
C CYS A 139 25.89 -4.76 -0.60
N PHE A 140 25.47 -3.78 0.19
CA PHE A 140 24.90 -2.55 -0.33
C PHE A 140 25.91 -1.79 -1.21
N GLY A 141 27.18 -1.73 -0.81
CA GLY A 141 28.26 -1.18 -1.63
C GLY A 141 28.33 -1.83 -3.02
N ILE A 142 28.25 -3.16 -3.10
CA ILE A 142 28.23 -3.91 -4.36
C ILE A 142 27.03 -3.50 -5.21
N LEU A 143 25.81 -3.49 -4.64
CA LEU A 143 24.61 -3.06 -5.37
C LEU A 143 24.70 -1.62 -5.87
N ASN A 144 25.31 -0.74 -5.08
CA ASN A 144 25.49 0.66 -5.45
C ASN A 144 26.45 0.79 -6.64
N ASP A 145 27.57 0.07 -6.61
CA ASP A 145 28.62 0.16 -7.65
C ASP A 145 28.22 -0.57 -8.95
N GLU A 146 27.57 -1.73 -8.85
CA GLU A 146 27.15 -2.53 -10.02
C GLU A 146 25.89 -2.01 -10.71
N VAL A 147 24.95 -1.44 -9.93
CA VAL A 147 23.66 -0.98 -10.44
C VAL A 147 23.55 0.53 -10.37
N ILE A 148 23.44 1.09 -9.16
CA ILE A 148 22.95 2.45 -8.95
C ILE A 148 23.85 3.51 -9.59
N HIS A 149 25.17 3.40 -9.45
CA HIS A 149 26.13 4.35 -10.01
C HIS A 149 26.27 4.28 -11.53
N ARG A 150 25.74 3.21 -12.14
CA ARG A 150 25.68 3.05 -13.60
C ARG A 150 24.39 3.61 -14.19
N LEU A 151 23.39 3.94 -13.37
CA LEU A 151 22.10 4.46 -13.83
C LEU A 151 22.19 5.91 -14.29
N ILE A 152 21.33 6.28 -15.25
CA ILE A 152 21.12 7.67 -15.63
C ILE A 152 20.38 8.39 -14.48
N GLY A 153 20.75 9.63 -14.17
CA GLY A 153 20.21 10.39 -13.04
C GLY A 153 20.88 10.10 -11.69
N THR A 154 21.96 9.32 -11.69
CA THR A 154 22.78 9.07 -10.50
C THR A 154 23.53 10.32 -10.03
N THR A 155 23.69 10.46 -8.71
CA THR A 155 24.51 11.49 -8.09
C THR A 155 25.99 11.10 -7.96
N ARG A 156 26.35 9.83 -8.21
CA ARG A 156 27.73 9.28 -8.09
C ARG A 156 28.44 9.72 -6.78
N ARG A 157 27.76 9.63 -5.63
CA ARG A 157 28.22 10.15 -4.32
C ARG A 157 28.61 11.64 -4.32
N GLY A 158 27.93 12.46 -5.11
CA GLY A 158 28.18 13.90 -5.18
C GLY A 158 29.42 14.29 -5.99
N LYS A 159 29.98 13.39 -6.82
CA LYS A 159 31.02 13.77 -7.78
C LYS A 159 30.42 14.70 -8.84
N ILE A 160 30.63 16.01 -8.68
CA ILE A 160 30.21 17.02 -9.63
C ILE A 160 31.26 17.12 -10.74
N VAL A 161 30.88 16.77 -11.96
CA VAL A 161 31.70 17.00 -13.16
C VAL A 161 31.27 18.34 -13.77
N LYS A 162 32.20 19.29 -13.86
CA LYS A 162 31.91 20.62 -14.42
C LYS A 162 31.41 20.50 -15.86
N GLY A 163 30.22 21.03 -16.13
CA GLY A 163 29.57 21.00 -17.45
C GLY A 163 28.60 19.83 -17.68
N GLU A 164 28.53 18.84 -16.78
CA GLU A 164 27.48 17.81 -16.86
C GLU A 164 26.12 18.36 -16.39
N PRO A 165 24.99 17.97 -17.03
CA PRO A 165 23.66 18.29 -16.55
C PRO A 165 23.42 17.72 -15.14
N THR A 166 22.62 18.43 -14.34
CA THR A 166 22.33 18.03 -12.95
C THR A 166 21.69 16.63 -12.92
N PRO A 167 21.96 15.80 -11.89
CA PRO A 167 21.37 14.47 -11.77
C PRO A 167 19.85 14.47 -11.87
N GLN A 168 19.18 15.48 -11.31
CA GLN A 168 17.73 15.66 -11.39
C GLN A 168 17.24 15.84 -12.83
N SER A 169 17.96 16.65 -13.63
CA SER A 169 17.60 16.88 -15.05
C SER A 169 17.73 15.63 -15.92
N ARG A 170 18.54 14.66 -15.48
CA ARG A 170 18.75 13.38 -16.17
C ARG A 170 17.92 12.24 -15.58
N ALA A 171 17.15 12.48 -14.52
CA ALA A 171 16.31 11.46 -13.91
C ALA A 171 15.27 10.96 -14.92
N CYS A 172 15.26 9.65 -15.18
CA CYS A 172 14.36 9.04 -16.16
C CYS A 172 13.78 7.69 -15.73
N LEU A 173 14.14 7.20 -14.54
CA LEU A 173 13.73 5.89 -14.05
C LEU A 173 12.68 6.02 -12.94
N THR A 174 11.71 5.11 -12.96
CA THR A 174 10.71 4.94 -11.91
C THR A 174 11.23 4.03 -10.80
N ILE A 175 10.56 4.04 -9.65
CA ILE A 175 10.88 3.12 -8.55
C ILE A 175 10.71 1.65 -8.97
N GLN A 176 9.72 1.33 -9.80
CA GLN A 176 9.48 -0.03 -10.29
C GLN A 176 10.66 -0.52 -11.17
N GLU A 177 11.17 0.33 -12.06
CA GLU A 177 12.30 -0.01 -12.92
C GLU A 177 13.59 -0.21 -12.12
N VAL A 178 13.89 0.69 -11.18
CA VAL A 178 15.07 0.54 -10.30
C VAL A 178 14.95 -0.71 -9.42
N THR A 179 13.76 -1.01 -8.89
CA THR A 179 13.54 -2.23 -8.10
C THR A 179 13.72 -3.49 -8.96
N SER A 180 13.23 -3.50 -10.20
CA SER A 180 13.45 -4.60 -11.15
C SER A 180 14.94 -4.84 -11.43
N LEU A 181 15.72 -3.77 -11.61
CA LEU A 181 17.17 -3.85 -11.80
C LEU A 181 17.88 -4.42 -10.56
N LEU A 182 17.50 -3.96 -9.37
CA LEU A 182 18.05 -4.47 -8.11
C LEU A 182 17.73 -5.95 -7.90
N ILE A 183 16.50 -6.40 -8.18
CA ILE A 183 16.13 -7.82 -8.07
C ILE A 183 17.01 -8.67 -9.00
N ARG A 184 17.24 -8.23 -10.24
CA ARG A 184 18.10 -8.96 -11.19
C ARG A 184 19.54 -9.05 -10.70
N GLU A 185 20.09 -7.96 -10.16
CA GLU A 185 21.44 -7.99 -9.59
C GLU A 185 21.51 -8.88 -8.35
N ILE A 186 20.48 -8.91 -7.51
CA ILE A 186 20.44 -9.82 -6.36
C ILE A 186 20.44 -11.29 -6.79
N LEU A 187 19.64 -11.65 -7.80
CA LEU A 187 19.65 -13.00 -8.35
C LEU A 187 21.03 -13.37 -8.92
N ALA A 188 21.70 -12.43 -9.60
CA ALA A 188 23.05 -12.61 -10.11
C ALA A 188 24.09 -12.72 -8.99
N HIS A 189 24.03 -11.84 -7.97
CA HIS A 189 24.90 -11.85 -6.79
C HIS A 189 24.79 -13.16 -6.03
N ASN A 190 23.57 -13.65 -5.81
CA ASN A 190 23.34 -14.90 -5.09
C ASN A 190 23.92 -16.13 -5.81
N GLN A 191 24.17 -16.04 -7.12
CA GLN A 191 24.80 -17.09 -7.92
C GLN A 191 26.28 -16.86 -8.17
N ARG A 192 26.80 -15.64 -7.90
CA ARG A 192 28.20 -15.27 -8.12
C ARG A 192 29.11 -16.06 -7.19
N THR A 193 30.28 -16.42 -7.70
CA THR A 193 31.33 -17.07 -6.92
C THR A 193 31.88 -16.14 -5.84
N TYR A 194 32.01 -16.63 -4.62
CA TYR A 194 32.58 -15.92 -3.48
C TYR A 194 33.56 -16.83 -2.73
N GLU A 195 34.86 -16.58 -2.93
CA GLU A 195 35.95 -17.43 -2.46
C GLU A 195 35.93 -17.67 -0.94
N GLU A 196 35.51 -16.67 -0.15
CA GLU A 196 35.44 -16.80 1.31
C GLU A 196 34.50 -17.94 1.75
N LEU A 197 33.48 -18.29 0.94
CA LEU A 197 32.53 -19.35 1.28
C LEU A 197 33.18 -20.73 1.36
N ALA A 198 34.23 -20.97 0.57
CA ALA A 198 34.98 -22.24 0.63
C ALA A 198 35.60 -22.46 2.02
N TYR A 199 35.99 -21.37 2.70
CA TYR A 199 36.60 -21.40 4.03
C TYR A 199 35.58 -21.34 5.17
N ILE A 200 34.34 -20.95 4.88
CA ILE A 200 33.25 -20.84 5.87
C ILE A 200 32.37 -22.09 5.86
N ASN A 201 32.04 -22.62 4.69
CA ASN A 201 31.12 -23.74 4.51
C ASN A 201 31.80 -24.91 3.77
N PRO A 202 32.40 -25.87 4.51
CA PRO A 202 33.10 -27.00 3.90
C PRO A 202 32.19 -27.90 3.06
N LEU A 203 30.87 -27.87 3.29
CA LEU A 203 29.90 -28.64 2.51
C LEU A 203 29.92 -28.31 1.02
N LEU A 204 30.34 -27.10 0.64
CA LEU A 204 30.50 -26.71 -0.76
C LEU A 204 31.58 -27.56 -1.44
N ILE A 205 32.70 -27.79 -0.76
CA ILE A 205 33.83 -28.58 -1.27
C ILE A 205 33.47 -30.07 -1.25
N GLU A 206 32.89 -30.55 -0.15
CA GLU A 206 32.50 -31.96 0.02
C GLU A 206 31.50 -32.43 -1.05
N ASN A 207 30.67 -31.52 -1.57
CA ASN A 207 29.66 -31.81 -2.58
C ASN A 207 30.00 -31.28 -3.98
N ASP A 208 31.24 -30.81 -4.20
CA ASP A 208 31.71 -30.26 -5.48
C ASP A 208 30.76 -29.20 -6.08
N LEU A 209 30.30 -28.27 -5.22
CA LEU A 209 29.36 -27.22 -5.60
C LEU A 209 30.09 -25.91 -5.92
N VAL A 210 29.55 -25.16 -6.87
CA VAL A 210 29.98 -23.77 -7.11
C VAL A 210 29.86 -22.98 -5.81
N ILE A 211 30.94 -22.30 -5.42
CA ILE A 211 31.07 -21.50 -4.20
C ILE A 211 30.24 -20.21 -4.25
N SER A 212 28.93 -20.34 -4.37
CA SER A 212 27.98 -19.23 -4.44
C SER A 212 27.14 -19.12 -3.16
N PRO A 213 26.63 -17.92 -2.82
CA PRO A 213 25.72 -17.74 -1.69
C PRO A 213 24.51 -18.68 -1.72
N LYS A 214 23.87 -18.83 -2.89
CA LYS A 214 22.71 -19.72 -3.09
C LYS A 214 23.08 -21.18 -2.80
N ASN A 215 24.21 -21.67 -3.33
CA ASN A 215 24.60 -23.06 -3.08
C ASN A 215 24.97 -23.29 -1.61
N SER A 216 25.66 -22.33 -0.99
CA SER A 216 26.00 -22.38 0.44
C SER A 216 24.74 -22.50 1.30
N TRP A 217 23.71 -21.71 0.97
CA TRP A 217 22.41 -21.78 1.61
C TRP A 217 21.71 -23.14 1.41
N MET A 218 21.56 -23.57 0.16
CA MET A 218 20.83 -24.79 -0.18
C MET A 218 21.49 -26.06 0.40
N ILE A 219 22.82 -26.16 0.34
CA ILE A 219 23.52 -27.34 0.87
C ILE A 219 23.45 -27.40 2.39
N SER A 220 23.56 -26.25 3.06
CA SER A 220 23.41 -26.19 4.52
C SER A 220 22.01 -26.56 4.98
N LEU A 221 20.97 -26.12 4.25
CA LEU A 221 19.58 -26.52 4.51
C LEU A 221 19.41 -28.04 4.33
N LYS A 222 19.93 -28.61 3.24
CA LYS A 222 19.85 -30.05 2.94
C LYS A 222 20.52 -30.92 4.02
N HIS A 223 21.62 -30.45 4.60
CA HIS A 223 22.37 -31.18 5.64
C HIS A 223 21.91 -30.85 7.08
N GLY A 224 20.83 -30.06 7.25
CA GLY A 224 20.34 -29.66 8.58
C GLY A 224 21.30 -28.73 9.34
N ARG A 225 22.28 -28.12 8.66
CA ARG A 225 23.20 -27.11 9.22
C ARG A 225 22.58 -25.72 9.06
N PHE A 226 21.39 -25.55 9.63
CA PHE A 226 20.54 -24.40 9.35
C PHE A 226 19.70 -24.05 10.58
N SER A 227 19.67 -22.77 10.96
CA SER A 227 19.00 -22.33 12.20
C SER A 227 17.70 -21.56 11.96
N ALA A 228 17.51 -21.00 10.76
CA ALA A 228 16.30 -20.28 10.45
C ALA A 228 15.11 -21.24 10.25
N ARG A 229 13.90 -20.75 10.56
CA ARG A 229 12.67 -21.54 10.49
C ARG A 229 11.72 -21.02 9.42
N ALA A 230 11.00 -21.93 8.76
CA ALA A 230 9.90 -21.55 7.88
C ALA A 230 8.70 -21.05 8.72
N VAL A 231 7.94 -20.13 8.16
CA VAL A 231 6.71 -19.59 8.76
C VAL A 231 5.61 -19.49 7.72
N GLY A 232 4.37 -19.73 8.16
CA GLY A 232 3.20 -19.61 7.29
C GLY A 232 3.00 -18.17 6.81
N ALA A 233 2.66 -17.98 5.54
CA ALA A 233 2.45 -16.66 4.95
C ALA A 233 1.44 -15.82 5.75
N ASP A 234 0.40 -16.45 6.30
CA ASP A 234 -0.64 -15.78 7.10
C ASP A 234 -0.07 -15.07 8.34
N GLU A 235 0.92 -15.69 8.99
CA GLU A 235 1.58 -15.14 10.17
C GLU A 235 2.43 -13.92 9.81
N VAL A 236 3.14 -14.00 8.67
CA VAL A 236 3.91 -12.87 8.12
C VAL A 236 2.98 -11.73 7.70
N ILE A 237 1.87 -12.04 7.03
CA ILE A 237 0.86 -11.06 6.60
C ILE A 237 0.27 -10.34 7.81
N ALA A 238 -0.11 -11.08 8.86
CA ALA A 238 -0.75 -10.51 10.03
C ALA A 238 0.15 -9.52 10.79
N ARG A 239 1.46 -9.79 10.87
CA ARG A 239 2.43 -9.00 11.66
C ARG A 239 3.20 -7.94 10.86
N LEU A 240 3.62 -8.27 9.63
CA LEU A 240 4.59 -7.44 8.89
C LEU A 240 3.98 -6.61 7.76
N LEU A 241 2.88 -7.05 7.15
CA LEU A 241 2.19 -6.17 6.20
C LEU A 241 1.58 -4.98 6.93
N ILE A 242 1.42 -3.86 6.22
CA ILE A 242 1.06 -2.59 6.85
C ILE A 242 -0.40 -2.66 7.34
N PRO A 243 -0.67 -2.47 8.65
CA PRO A 243 -2.01 -2.48 9.20
C PRO A 243 -2.73 -1.21 8.80
N VAL A 244 -3.95 -1.36 8.27
CA VAL A 244 -4.84 -0.26 7.92
C VAL A 244 -6.26 -0.59 8.32
N ASN A 245 -7.09 0.43 8.53
CA ASN A 245 -8.52 0.27 8.72
C ASN A 245 -9.23 0.54 7.39
N ALA A 246 -10.01 -0.43 6.91
CA ALA A 246 -10.81 -0.30 5.71
C ALA A 246 -12.30 -0.18 6.05
N ASN A 247 -13.05 0.55 5.22
CA ASN A 247 -14.48 0.76 5.41
C ASN A 247 -15.26 -0.24 4.56
N ILE A 248 -16.20 -0.96 5.15
CA ILE A 248 -17.13 -1.79 4.39
C ILE A 248 -18.27 -0.89 3.90
N THR A 249 -18.54 -0.91 2.61
CA THR A 249 -19.62 -0.15 1.95
C THR A 249 -20.53 -1.08 1.16
N ALA A 250 -21.70 -0.59 0.75
CA ALA A 250 -22.60 -1.31 -0.16
C ALA A 250 -21.96 -1.65 -1.52
N GLY A 251 -20.87 -0.98 -1.88
CA GLY A 251 -20.12 -1.17 -3.13
C GLY A 251 -18.75 -1.82 -2.96
N GLY A 252 -18.52 -2.52 -1.85
CA GLY A 252 -17.28 -3.26 -1.54
C GLY A 252 -16.52 -2.72 -0.33
N ILE A 253 -15.35 -3.31 -0.05
CA ILE A 253 -14.41 -2.81 0.94
C ILE A 253 -13.69 -1.60 0.35
N GLN A 254 -13.66 -0.48 1.05
CA GLN A 254 -13.07 0.77 0.60
C GLN A 254 -11.85 1.12 1.47
N TYR A 255 -10.72 1.35 0.82
CA TYR A 255 -9.51 1.88 1.43
C TYR A 255 -8.84 2.87 0.47
N ASN A 256 -8.47 4.05 0.96
CA ASN A 256 -7.79 5.09 0.19
C ASN A 256 -8.39 5.38 -1.20
N ASN A 257 -9.71 5.60 -1.25
CA ASN A 257 -10.48 5.79 -2.51
C ASN A 257 -10.48 4.60 -3.48
N LEU A 258 -9.83 3.49 -3.15
CA LEU A 258 -9.92 2.23 -3.87
C LEU A 258 -11.06 1.38 -3.30
N PHE A 259 -11.54 0.45 -4.12
CA PHE A 259 -12.61 -0.45 -3.73
C PHE A 259 -12.25 -1.88 -4.12
N TYR A 260 -12.46 -2.79 -3.18
CA TYR A 260 -12.12 -4.19 -3.28
C TYR A 260 -13.38 -5.04 -3.16
N GLU A 261 -13.29 -6.25 -3.68
CA GLU A 261 -14.31 -7.28 -3.54
C GLU A 261 -14.69 -7.47 -2.08
N CYS A 262 -15.97 -7.71 -1.81
CA CYS A 262 -16.49 -8.00 -0.49
C CYS A 262 -17.56 -9.06 -0.63
N ASP A 263 -17.67 -9.94 0.36
CA ASP A 263 -18.73 -10.92 0.42
C ASP A 263 -20.11 -10.22 0.38
N PRO A 264 -21.04 -10.63 -0.50
CA PRO A 264 -22.39 -10.07 -0.56
C PRO A 264 -23.13 -10.08 0.77
N GLU A 265 -22.96 -11.11 1.61
CA GLU A 265 -23.61 -11.20 2.92
C GLU A 265 -23.12 -10.08 3.85
N ILE A 266 -21.79 -9.89 3.90
CA ILE A 266 -21.16 -8.82 4.69
C ILE A 266 -21.56 -7.43 4.15
N ALA A 267 -21.55 -7.27 2.83
CA ALA A 267 -21.94 -6.01 2.18
C ALA A 267 -23.44 -5.68 2.39
N SER A 268 -24.30 -6.70 2.47
CA SER A 268 -25.73 -6.54 2.73
C SER A 268 -25.99 -6.03 4.16
N GLY A 269 -25.22 -6.50 5.14
CA GLY A 269 -25.29 -6.03 6.53
C GLY A 269 -25.07 -4.52 6.65
N VAL A 270 -24.15 -3.95 5.87
CA VAL A 270 -23.89 -2.50 5.86
C VAL A 270 -25.07 -1.69 5.31
N ARG A 271 -25.84 -2.22 4.36
CA ARG A 271 -27.05 -1.55 3.84
C ARG A 271 -28.11 -1.37 4.92
N VAL A 272 -28.15 -2.28 5.88
CA VAL A 272 -29.15 -2.31 6.95
C VAL A 272 -28.67 -1.58 8.20
N PHE A 273 -27.38 -1.71 8.56
CA PHE A 273 -26.85 -1.24 9.85
C PHE A 273 -25.92 -0.02 9.76
N GLY A 274 -25.54 0.42 8.56
CA GLY A 274 -24.64 1.56 8.34
C GLY A 274 -23.16 1.17 8.22
N ARG A 275 -22.29 2.19 8.05
CA ARG A 275 -20.84 2.00 7.81
C ARG A 275 -20.19 1.19 8.93
N THR A 276 -19.45 0.15 8.54
CA THR A 276 -18.67 -0.72 9.43
C THR A 276 -17.21 -0.68 8.99
N THR A 277 -16.26 -0.75 9.93
CA THR A 277 -14.83 -0.86 9.65
C THR A 277 -14.37 -2.31 9.76
N CYS A 278 -13.30 -2.65 9.04
CA CYS A 278 -12.61 -3.92 9.14
C CYS A 278 -11.10 -3.69 9.16
N GLU A 279 -10.40 -4.67 9.73
CA GLU A 279 -8.96 -4.66 9.77
C GLU A 279 -8.40 -5.18 8.45
N ALA A 280 -7.41 -4.48 7.92
CA ALA A 280 -6.73 -4.88 6.70
C ALA A 280 -5.21 -4.79 6.82
N ARG A 281 -4.55 -5.48 5.89
CA ARG A 281 -3.10 -5.50 5.69
C ARG A 281 -2.82 -5.20 4.23
N ILE A 282 -1.87 -4.30 3.98
CA ILE A 282 -1.48 -3.88 2.64
C ILE A 282 0.01 -4.14 2.38
N ASP A 283 0.31 -4.48 1.13
CA ASP A 283 1.67 -4.52 0.58
C ASP A 283 1.90 -3.20 -0.16
N ASP A 284 2.90 -2.42 0.26
CA ASP A 284 3.10 -1.07 -0.27
C ASP A 284 3.37 -1.06 -1.79
N ASN A 285 3.88 -2.18 -2.32
CA ASN A 285 4.26 -2.33 -3.73
C ASN A 285 3.06 -2.63 -4.64
N CYS A 286 1.88 -2.95 -4.10
CA CYS A 286 0.76 -3.42 -4.91
C CYS A 286 -0.60 -3.03 -4.33
N VAL A 287 -1.46 -2.48 -5.18
CA VAL A 287 -2.86 -2.18 -4.84
C VAL A 287 -3.88 -3.14 -5.45
N ASP A 288 -3.42 -4.19 -6.14
CA ASP A 288 -4.32 -5.15 -6.82
C ASP A 288 -5.16 -5.96 -5.82
N TYR A 289 -4.68 -6.08 -4.59
CA TYR A 289 -5.39 -6.74 -3.51
C TYR A 289 -4.98 -6.14 -2.16
N ILE A 290 -5.88 -6.27 -1.20
CA ILE A 290 -5.59 -6.10 0.23
C ILE A 290 -5.93 -7.38 0.95
N TYR A 291 -5.33 -7.62 2.12
CA TYR A 291 -5.76 -8.72 2.96
C TYR A 291 -6.68 -8.21 4.05
N VAL A 292 -7.87 -8.78 4.19
CA VAL A 292 -8.89 -8.31 5.13
C VAL A 292 -9.25 -9.41 6.11
N ARG A 293 -9.50 -8.99 7.34
CA ARG A 293 -10.01 -9.82 8.42
C ARG A 293 -11.26 -9.18 9.01
N PHE A 294 -12.35 -9.94 9.05
CA PHE A 294 -13.63 -9.49 9.61
C PHE A 294 -13.80 -9.91 11.07
N ASP A 295 -13.26 -11.06 11.45
CA ASP A 295 -13.26 -11.58 12.82
C ASP A 295 -11.82 -11.71 13.33
N LYS A 296 -11.56 -11.30 14.58
CA LYS A 296 -10.21 -11.28 15.17
C LYS A 296 -9.53 -12.65 15.19
N ASN A 297 -10.31 -13.73 15.23
CA ASN A 297 -9.80 -15.10 15.25
C ASN A 297 -9.59 -15.70 13.85
N SER A 298 -10.01 -15.00 12.80
CA SER A 298 -9.86 -15.47 11.42
C SER A 298 -8.52 -15.04 10.80
N ILE A 299 -8.06 -15.76 9.78
CA ILE A 299 -6.90 -15.36 8.98
C ILE A 299 -7.26 -14.20 8.05
N PHE A 300 -6.25 -13.43 7.64
CA PHE A 300 -6.40 -12.39 6.64
C PHE A 300 -6.57 -13.00 5.24
N LYS A 301 -7.69 -12.71 4.57
CA LYS A 301 -8.00 -13.21 3.23
C LYS A 301 -7.76 -12.13 2.17
N LYS A 302 -7.28 -12.51 0.98
CA LYS A 302 -7.13 -11.57 -0.14
C LYS A 302 -8.48 -11.10 -0.66
N HIS A 303 -8.62 -9.80 -0.90
CA HIS A 303 -9.74 -9.18 -1.58
C HIS A 303 -9.19 -8.32 -2.72
N TYR A 304 -9.65 -8.58 -3.95
CA TYR A 304 -9.09 -7.99 -5.16
C TYR A 304 -9.73 -6.65 -5.52
N LEU A 305 -8.95 -5.79 -6.19
CA LEU A 305 -9.39 -4.48 -6.66
C LEU A 305 -10.54 -4.63 -7.66
N LEU A 306 -11.60 -3.86 -7.47
CA LEU A 306 -12.74 -3.84 -8.37
C LEU A 306 -12.41 -3.10 -9.67
N LYS A 307 -12.97 -3.60 -10.79
CA LYS A 307 -12.77 -3.07 -12.15
C LYS A 307 -12.95 -1.55 -12.29
N LYS A 308 -13.85 -0.95 -11.49
CA LYS A 308 -14.07 0.50 -11.47
C LYS A 308 -12.83 1.33 -11.09
N ARG A 309 -11.77 0.69 -10.59
CA ARG A 309 -10.47 1.31 -10.24
C ARG A 309 -9.29 0.64 -10.96
N ASP A 310 -9.51 -0.05 -12.09
CA ASP A 310 -8.47 -0.72 -12.88
C ASP A 310 -7.31 0.19 -13.34
N VAL A 311 -7.52 1.52 -13.37
CA VAL A 311 -6.45 2.50 -13.65
C VAL A 311 -5.25 2.38 -12.68
N PHE A 312 -5.47 1.83 -11.48
CA PHE A 312 -4.43 1.61 -10.48
C PHE A 312 -3.87 0.18 -10.50
N LYS A 313 -4.34 -0.69 -11.41
CA LYS A 313 -3.86 -2.06 -11.47
C LYS A 313 -2.36 -2.11 -11.75
N GLY A 314 -1.63 -2.92 -10.98
CA GLY A 314 -0.18 -3.03 -11.02
C GLY A 314 0.58 -1.81 -10.48
N LYS A 315 -0.10 -0.90 -9.78
CA LYS A 315 0.52 0.28 -9.14
C LYS A 315 0.79 0.03 -7.65
N ALA A 316 1.72 0.82 -7.11
CA ALA A 316 2.01 0.85 -5.68
C ALA A 316 0.99 1.72 -4.95
N HIS A 317 0.82 1.51 -3.64
CA HIS A 317 -0.11 2.33 -2.83
C HIS A 317 0.25 3.82 -2.87
N LEU A 318 1.54 4.14 -2.89
CA LEU A 318 2.00 5.52 -3.00
C LEU A 318 1.52 6.23 -4.28
N ASP A 319 1.38 5.53 -5.42
CA ASP A 319 0.83 6.14 -6.64
C ASP A 319 -0.63 6.60 -6.39
N THR A 320 -1.37 5.89 -5.55
CA THR A 320 -2.77 6.24 -5.24
C THR A 320 -2.87 7.47 -4.34
N ASP A 321 -1.93 7.61 -3.38
CA ASP A 321 -1.81 8.80 -2.54
C ASP A 321 -1.48 10.03 -3.40
N VAL A 322 -0.48 9.91 -4.29
CA VAL A 322 -0.09 11.00 -5.20
C VAL A 322 -1.24 11.43 -6.10
N MET A 323 -2.06 10.49 -6.57
CA MET A 323 -3.25 10.81 -7.36
C MET A 323 -4.32 11.53 -6.53
N ALA A 324 -4.55 11.10 -5.28
CA ALA A 324 -5.49 11.75 -4.38
C ALA A 324 -5.07 13.20 -4.09
N ASP A 325 -3.81 13.42 -3.75
CA ASP A 325 -3.23 14.75 -3.51
C ASP A 325 -3.36 15.64 -4.76
N TRP A 326 -3.11 15.08 -5.94
CA TRP A 326 -3.28 15.82 -7.20
C TRP A 326 -4.73 16.23 -7.44
N VAL A 327 -5.69 15.32 -7.20
CA VAL A 327 -7.13 15.62 -7.33
C VAL A 327 -7.55 16.72 -6.37
N ASP A 328 -7.10 16.68 -5.11
CA ASP A 328 -7.45 17.70 -4.13
C ASP A 328 -6.84 19.06 -4.46
N THR A 329 -5.59 19.08 -4.92
CA THR A 329 -4.95 20.30 -5.47
C THR A 329 -5.75 20.87 -6.65
N GLN A 330 -6.23 20.03 -7.56
CA GLN A 330 -7.04 20.50 -8.69
C GLN A 330 -8.40 21.08 -8.25
N LYS A 331 -9.03 20.50 -7.22
CA LYS A 331 -10.27 21.06 -6.68
C LYS A 331 -10.04 22.42 -6.03
N GLU A 332 -8.95 22.58 -5.29
CA GLU A 332 -8.58 23.85 -4.67
C GLU A 332 -8.36 24.94 -5.72
N ILE A 333 -7.61 24.64 -6.79
CA ILE A 333 -7.37 25.58 -7.90
C ILE A 333 -8.69 25.96 -8.60
N ASN A 334 -9.55 24.99 -8.88
CA ASN A 334 -10.80 25.21 -9.60
C ASN A 334 -11.93 25.80 -8.73
N LEU A 335 -11.79 25.84 -7.40
CA LEU A 335 -12.75 26.54 -6.54
C LEU A 335 -12.76 28.06 -6.80
N PHE A 336 -11.63 28.62 -7.24
CA PHE A 336 -11.39 30.06 -7.40
C PHE A 336 -11.50 30.57 -8.84
N THR A 337 -12.10 29.81 -9.77
CA THR A 337 -12.31 30.32 -11.13
C THR A 337 -13.15 31.60 -11.13
N LEU A 338 -12.79 32.55 -12.01
CA LEU A 338 -13.49 33.84 -12.17
C LEU A 338 -15.00 33.66 -12.41
N ASP A 339 -15.41 32.57 -13.06
CA ASP A 339 -16.81 32.20 -13.28
C ASP A 339 -17.56 31.82 -11.99
N SER A 340 -16.85 31.27 -11.00
CA SER A 340 -17.44 30.93 -9.69
C SER A 340 -17.69 32.21 -8.88
N LEU A 341 -16.75 33.17 -8.92
CA LEU A 341 -16.87 34.47 -8.27
C LEU A 341 -17.94 35.35 -8.93
N SER A 342 -18.01 35.37 -10.26
CA SER A 342 -19.06 36.11 -10.97
C SER A 342 -20.46 35.54 -10.67
N ASN A 343 -20.59 34.22 -10.57
CA ASN A 343 -21.86 33.59 -10.18
C ASN A 343 -22.27 33.86 -8.73
N ILE A 344 -21.32 33.97 -7.80
CA ILE A 344 -21.61 34.35 -6.40
C ILE A 344 -22.08 35.80 -6.35
N ASN A 345 -21.35 36.74 -6.98
CA ASN A 345 -21.75 38.14 -7.06
C ASN A 345 -23.13 38.31 -7.72
N ASN A 346 -23.39 37.55 -8.78
CA ASN A 346 -24.69 37.55 -9.44
C ASN A 346 -25.80 37.05 -8.51
N LYS A 347 -25.57 35.99 -7.72
CA LYS A 347 -26.55 35.49 -6.75
C LYS A 347 -26.81 36.50 -5.64
N ASP A 348 -25.78 37.14 -5.12
CA ASP A 348 -25.91 38.14 -4.06
C ASP A 348 -26.64 39.39 -4.56
N GLU A 349 -26.36 39.84 -5.78
CA GLU A 349 -27.12 40.90 -6.43
C GLU A 349 -28.58 40.51 -6.67
N PHE A 350 -28.84 39.27 -7.11
CA PHE A 350 -30.20 38.77 -7.33
C PHE A 350 -30.98 38.68 -6.01
N ASN A 351 -30.34 38.21 -4.94
CA ASN A 351 -30.91 38.13 -3.60
C ASN A 351 -31.15 39.53 -3.01
N ARG A 352 -30.23 40.48 -3.22
CA ARG A 352 -30.41 41.89 -2.83
C ARG A 352 -31.63 42.50 -3.51
N LYS A 353 -31.73 42.39 -4.85
CA LYS A 353 -32.91 42.83 -5.62
C LYS A 353 -34.18 42.07 -5.21
N GLY A 354 -34.06 40.80 -4.81
CA GLY A 354 -35.15 40.00 -4.25
C GLY A 354 -35.66 40.55 -2.92
N ASN A 355 -34.76 40.93 -2.02
CA ASN A 355 -35.08 41.51 -0.72
C ASN A 355 -35.65 42.93 -0.85
N GLU A 356 -35.16 43.75 -1.78
CA GLU A 356 -35.73 45.06 -2.10
C GLU A 356 -37.19 44.92 -2.54
N ARG A 357 -37.47 44.03 -3.51
CA ARG A 357 -38.84 43.70 -3.93
C ARG A 357 -39.68 43.13 -2.79
N LEU A 358 -39.11 42.32 -1.91
CA LEU A 358 -39.82 41.77 -0.75
C LEU A 358 -40.25 42.89 0.21
N ASN A 359 -39.39 43.87 0.45
CA ASN A 359 -39.67 45.01 1.32
C ASN A 359 -40.74 45.94 0.72
N GLU A 360 -40.71 46.16 -0.60
CA GLU A 360 -41.75 46.94 -1.31
C GLU A 360 -43.14 46.26 -1.24
N ILE A 361 -43.18 44.93 -1.21
CA ILE A 361 -44.42 44.16 -1.22
C ILE A 361 -44.85 43.78 0.22
N TYR A 362 -44.06 44.11 1.25
CA TYR A 362 -44.22 43.59 2.61
C TYR A 362 -45.57 43.99 3.26
N GLU A 363 -46.07 45.20 3.00
CA GLU A 363 -47.38 45.64 3.50
C GLU A 363 -48.58 45.03 2.74
N SER A 364 -48.38 44.59 1.48
CA SER A 364 -49.45 44.03 0.64
C SER A 364 -49.58 42.50 0.71
N ARG A 365 -48.64 41.80 1.38
CA ARG A 365 -48.52 40.34 1.35
C ARG A 365 -48.98 39.65 2.65
N ARG A 366 -50.27 39.76 3.00
CA ARG A 366 -50.92 38.77 3.90
C ARG A 366 -51.49 37.62 3.08
N VAL A 367 -50.63 36.78 2.53
CA VAL A 367 -51.07 35.60 1.74
C VAL A 367 -51.09 34.36 2.64
N HIS A 368 -52.26 33.74 2.76
CA HIS A 368 -52.40 32.41 3.38
C HIS A 368 -51.95 31.34 2.38
N GLY A 369 -50.99 30.49 2.75
CA GLY A 369 -50.36 29.49 1.86
C GLY A 369 -51.28 28.39 1.28
N LYS A 370 -52.60 28.48 1.49
CA LYS A 370 -53.58 27.49 1.04
C LYS A 370 -53.85 27.52 -0.48
N ASP A 371 -53.64 28.65 -1.17
CA ASP A 371 -54.01 28.82 -2.59
C ASP A 371 -52.84 28.67 -3.60
N ILE A 372 -51.63 28.34 -3.15
CA ILE A 372 -50.43 28.27 -4.01
C ILE A 372 -50.63 27.37 -5.23
N LYS A 373 -51.31 26.22 -5.05
CA LYS A 373 -51.56 25.26 -6.13
C LYS A 373 -52.53 25.80 -7.19
N LYS A 374 -53.54 26.57 -6.78
CA LYS A 374 -54.51 27.22 -7.67
C LYS A 374 -53.88 28.39 -8.41
N ASN A 375 -53.09 29.21 -7.73
CA ASN A 375 -52.38 30.34 -8.34
C ASN A 375 -51.37 29.86 -9.39
N ARG A 376 -50.60 28.80 -9.10
CA ARG A 376 -49.70 28.17 -10.07
C ARG A 376 -50.45 27.65 -11.30
N LYS A 377 -51.62 27.03 -11.13
CA LYS A 377 -52.43 26.54 -12.25
C LYS A 377 -52.93 27.70 -13.11
N ASN A 378 -53.49 28.74 -12.50
CA ASN A 378 -53.95 29.94 -13.21
C ASN A 378 -52.83 30.66 -13.96
N GLU A 379 -51.63 30.69 -13.42
CA GLU A 379 -50.46 31.31 -14.06
C GLU A 379 -49.92 30.48 -15.23
N LEU A 380 -49.99 29.15 -15.13
CA LEU A 380 -49.71 28.27 -16.27
C LEU A 380 -50.79 28.38 -17.36
N ASP A 381 -52.05 28.54 -16.98
CA ASP A 381 -53.18 28.76 -17.89
C ASP A 381 -53.06 30.12 -18.61
N SER A 382 -52.72 31.19 -17.90
CA SER A 382 -52.56 32.53 -18.48
C SER A 382 -51.35 32.66 -19.42
N LEU A 383 -50.30 31.88 -19.18
CA LEU A 383 -49.14 31.75 -20.07
C LEU A 383 -49.40 30.80 -21.26
N GLY A 384 -50.61 30.24 -21.39
CA GLY A 384 -50.99 29.33 -22.47
C GLY A 384 -50.29 27.96 -22.43
N ARG A 385 -49.74 27.56 -21.28
CA ARG A 385 -48.89 26.35 -21.13
C ARG A 385 -49.65 25.12 -20.64
N THR A 386 -50.95 25.19 -20.44
CA THR A 386 -51.77 24.07 -19.94
C THR A 386 -52.38 23.18 -21.01
N HIS A 387 -52.33 23.58 -22.28
CA HIS A 387 -52.71 22.72 -23.40
C HIS A 387 -51.49 22.00 -24.00
N VAL A 388 -50.95 21.03 -23.26
CA VAL A 388 -50.34 19.85 -23.89
C VAL A 388 -51.35 18.72 -23.74
N ALA A 389 -51.89 18.28 -24.88
CA ALA A 389 -52.95 17.30 -24.96
C ALA A 389 -52.70 16.06 -24.08
N ASN A 390 -53.72 15.70 -23.30
CA ASN A 390 -53.87 14.40 -22.65
C ASN A 390 -53.77 13.28 -23.69
N GLY A 391 -52.61 12.65 -23.77
CA GLY A 391 -52.35 11.49 -24.63
C GLY A 391 -51.25 10.57 -24.09
N ARG A 392 -50.94 10.62 -22.80
CA ARG A 392 -50.06 9.65 -22.15
C ARG A 392 -50.80 8.99 -21.00
N SER A 393 -51.05 7.70 -21.14
CA SER A 393 -51.46 6.79 -20.07
C SER A 393 -50.60 7.03 -18.82
N GLU A 394 -51.24 7.19 -17.67
CA GLU A 394 -50.54 7.17 -16.38
C GLU A 394 -49.67 5.90 -16.32
N PRO A 395 -48.36 5.99 -16.00
CA PRO A 395 -47.57 4.80 -15.77
C PRO A 395 -48.14 4.08 -14.55
N LEU A 396 -48.68 2.88 -14.77
CA LEU A 396 -49.11 1.98 -13.71
C LEU A 396 -47.93 1.75 -12.77
N LEU A 397 -48.01 2.30 -11.55
CA LEU A 397 -47.09 1.94 -10.48
C LEU A 397 -47.23 0.43 -10.22
N PRO A 398 -46.13 -0.31 -10.06
CA PRO A 398 -46.21 -1.74 -9.76
C PRO A 398 -46.94 -1.96 -8.44
N SER A 399 -47.78 -3.01 -8.41
CA SER A 399 -48.49 -3.51 -7.22
C SER A 399 -47.55 -3.59 -6.01
N SER A 400 -48.06 -3.18 -4.84
CA SER A 400 -47.38 -3.18 -3.53
C SER A 400 -46.79 -4.53 -3.11
N SER A 401 -47.14 -5.61 -3.81
CA SER A 401 -46.60 -6.95 -3.63
C SER A 401 -45.12 -7.12 -4.03
N ASN A 402 -44.50 -6.16 -4.74
CA ASN A 402 -43.08 -6.21 -5.13
C ASN A 402 -42.17 -5.24 -4.34
N VAL A 403 -42.67 -4.62 -3.27
CA VAL A 403 -41.87 -3.74 -2.41
C VAL A 403 -41.28 -4.57 -1.26
N LEU A 404 -39.97 -4.84 -1.33
CA LEU A 404 -39.23 -5.43 -0.22
C LEU A 404 -39.16 -4.38 0.90
N LEU A 405 -40.04 -4.50 1.90
CA LEU A 405 -40.05 -3.62 3.06
C LEU A 405 -38.78 -3.85 3.88
N LEU A 406 -38.04 -2.78 4.14
CA LEU A 406 -36.87 -2.83 5.01
C LEU A 406 -37.29 -3.20 6.45
N PRO A 407 -36.46 -3.99 7.17
CA PRO A 407 -36.77 -4.44 8.53
C PRO A 407 -37.14 -3.29 9.47
N GLY A 408 -38.28 -3.44 10.13
CA GLY A 408 -38.79 -2.45 11.07
C GLY A 408 -37.96 -2.34 12.34
N ARG A 409 -38.32 -1.37 13.18
CA ARG A 409 -37.64 -1.07 14.47
C ARG A 409 -37.58 -2.29 15.41
N GLU A 410 -38.53 -3.20 15.31
CA GLU A 410 -38.62 -4.42 16.13
C GLU A 410 -37.64 -5.52 15.70
N GLU A 411 -37.46 -5.74 14.40
CA GLU A 411 -36.44 -6.67 13.88
C GLU A 411 -35.03 -6.18 14.20
N LYS A 412 -34.80 -4.87 14.15
CA LYS A 412 -33.56 -4.25 14.63
C LYS A 412 -33.29 -4.54 16.11
N GLN A 413 -34.33 -4.51 16.96
CA GLN A 413 -34.16 -4.86 18.38
C GLN A 413 -33.89 -6.34 18.61
N ARG A 414 -34.52 -7.24 17.83
CA ARG A 414 -34.23 -8.68 17.89
C ARG A 414 -32.78 -8.99 17.48
N TRP A 415 -32.28 -8.35 16.42
CA TRP A 415 -30.90 -8.50 15.97
C TRP A 415 -29.88 -7.98 17.02
N LEU A 416 -30.14 -6.81 17.62
CA LEU A 416 -29.30 -6.26 18.70
C LEU A 416 -29.29 -7.14 19.96
N LYS A 417 -30.42 -7.77 20.31
CA LYS A 417 -30.49 -8.73 21.43
C LYS A 417 -29.74 -10.04 21.13
N GLY A 418 -29.70 -10.47 19.87
CA GLY A 418 -28.93 -11.63 19.42
C GLY A 418 -27.42 -11.42 19.64
N LYS A 419 -26.91 -10.22 19.33
CA LYS A 419 -25.49 -9.89 19.51
C LYS A 419 -25.04 -9.84 20.98
N LYS A 420 -25.88 -9.35 21.89
CA LYS A 420 -25.55 -9.31 23.33
C LYS A 420 -25.46 -10.69 23.96
N LYS A 421 -26.27 -11.66 23.52
CA LYS A 421 -26.20 -13.04 24.05
C LYS A 421 -24.90 -13.77 23.70
N THR A 422 -24.21 -13.36 22.64
CA THR A 422 -22.87 -13.85 22.28
C THR A 422 -21.74 -13.12 22.99
N GLU A 423 -21.99 -11.95 23.59
CA GLU A 423 -20.99 -11.21 24.40
C GLU A 423 -21.06 -11.55 25.89
N ASP A 424 -22.20 -12.05 26.40
CA ASP A 424 -22.39 -12.43 27.81
C ASP A 424 -22.23 -13.95 28.07
N ALA A 425 -21.88 -14.74 27.05
CA ALA A 425 -21.71 -16.20 27.15
C ALA A 425 -20.28 -16.72 26.93
N GLU A 426 -19.28 -15.82 26.86
CA GLU A 426 -17.84 -16.17 26.85
C GLU A 426 -17.03 -15.27 27.79
#